data_AF-A0A925EEZ6-F1
#
_entry.id   AF-A0A925EEZ6-F1
#
_cell.length_a   1.000
_cell.length_b   1.000
_cell.length_c   1.000
_cell.angle_alpha   90.00
_cell.angle_beta   90.00
_cell.angle_gamma   90.00
#
_symmetry.space_group_name_H-M   'P 1'
#
loop_
_entity.id
_entity.type
_entity.pdbx_description
1 polymer ?
#
loop_
_entity_poly.entity_id
_entity_poly.type
_entity_poly.pdbx_seq_one_letter_code
_entity_poly.pdbx_strand_id
1 'polypeptide(L)'
;METITSRRNWLNFVALLLVVPCAWFFCVNILNEAGINGPYNVSQPVLESLGIREQFGWNFNLLILFGPVIALLLSGLQVLHIEWNFSKEQFQFNITIRRKWFPLFIAFLSVLMLTVLFIYLAGENL
;
A
#
# COMPACT_ATOMS: atom_id res chain seq x y z
N MET A 1 4.91 -13.97 -28.30
CA MET A 1 5.60 -14.20 -27.02
C MET A 1 5.38 -12.97 -26.11
N GLU A 2 4.12 -12.60 -25.86
CA GLU A 2 3.73 -11.29 -25.27
C GLU A 2 2.88 -11.41 -23.98
N THR A 3 2.53 -12.61 -23.56
CA THR A 3 1.59 -12.84 -22.45
C THR A 3 2.22 -12.73 -21.06
N ILE A 4 3.54 -12.91 -20.94
CA ILE A 4 4.25 -12.98 -19.64
C ILE A 4 4.55 -11.57 -19.10
N THR A 5 4.82 -10.59 -19.96
CA THR A 5 5.05 -9.19 -19.57
C THR A 5 3.76 -8.49 -19.15
N SER A 6 2.65 -8.77 -19.83
CA SER A 6 1.33 -8.18 -19.52
C SER A 6 0.80 -8.56 -18.13
N ARG A 7 0.89 -9.86 -17.74
CA ARG A 7 0.48 -10.32 -16.40
C ARG A 7 1.29 -9.67 -15.26
N ARG A 8 2.57 -9.36 -15.50
CA ARG A 8 3.45 -8.77 -14.48
C ARG A 8 3.21 -7.28 -14.28
N ASN A 9 2.84 -6.55 -15.35
CA ASN A 9 2.48 -5.14 -15.26
C ASN A 9 1.12 -4.94 -14.58
N TRP A 10 0.18 -5.86 -14.77
CA TRP A 10 -1.12 -5.83 -14.08
C TRP A 10 -0.97 -5.84 -12.55
N LEU A 11 -0.08 -6.66 -12.00
CA LEU A 11 0.15 -6.71 -10.55
C LEU A 11 0.66 -5.38 -9.99
N ASN A 12 1.51 -4.68 -10.74
CA ASN A 12 1.97 -3.33 -10.36
C ASN A 12 0.84 -2.32 -10.42
N PHE A 13 -0.04 -2.43 -11.41
CA PHE A 13 -1.20 -1.55 -11.55
C PHE A 13 -2.20 -1.76 -10.40
N VAL A 14 -2.48 -3.03 -10.05
CA VAL A 14 -3.32 -3.38 -8.90
C VAL A 14 -2.69 -2.89 -7.60
N ALA A 15 -1.40 -3.13 -7.39
CA ALA A 15 -0.72 -2.66 -6.18
C ALA A 15 -0.75 -1.13 -6.07
N LEU A 16 -0.58 -0.41 -7.18
CA LEU A 16 -0.69 1.05 -7.22
C LEU A 16 -2.12 1.51 -6.90
N LEU A 17 -3.15 0.89 -7.51
CA LEU A 17 -4.55 1.20 -7.23
C LEU A 17 -4.94 0.95 -5.76
N LEU A 18 -4.28 0.02 -5.07
CA LEU A 18 -4.52 -0.23 -3.64
C LEU A 18 -3.88 0.84 -2.74
N VAL A 19 -2.82 1.51 -3.20
CA VAL A 19 -2.10 2.52 -2.39
C VAL A 19 -2.59 3.95 -2.67
N VAL A 20 -3.02 4.23 -3.91
CA VAL A 20 -3.49 5.58 -4.31
C VAL A 20 -4.60 6.13 -3.40
N PRO A 21 -5.66 5.38 -3.06
CA PRO A 21 -6.70 5.87 -2.16
C PRO A 21 -6.18 6.24 -0.77
N CYS A 22 -5.26 5.43 -0.24
CA CYS A 22 -4.62 5.66 1.05
C CYS A 22 -3.74 6.93 1.01
N ALA A 23 -2.91 7.06 -0.03
CA ALA A 23 -2.06 8.24 -0.24
C ALA A 23 -2.90 9.52 -0.42
N TRP A 24 -3.99 9.44 -1.19
CA TRP A 24 -4.92 10.55 -1.39
C TRP A 24 -5.55 11.02 -0.07
N PHE A 25 -6.06 10.09 0.73
CA PHE A 25 -6.63 10.38 2.04
C PHE A 25 -5.63 11.07 2.97
N PHE A 26 -4.40 10.54 3.03
CA PHE A 26 -3.34 11.16 3.82
C PHE A 26 -2.98 12.56 3.36
N CYS A 27 -2.81 12.77 2.04
CA CYS A 27 -2.52 14.10 1.50
C CYS A 27 -3.63 15.10 1.85
N VAL A 28 -4.89 14.70 1.71
CA VAL A 28 -6.04 15.54 2.04
C VAL A 28 -6.07 15.90 3.53
N ASN A 29 -5.83 14.93 4.42
CA ASN A 29 -5.79 15.19 5.87
C ASN A 29 -4.61 16.09 6.28
N ILE A 30 -3.41 15.87 5.74
CA ILE A 30 -2.25 16.73 6.02
C ILE A 30 -2.51 18.16 5.56
N LEU A 31 -3.14 18.35 4.40
CA LEU A 31 -3.50 19.68 3.90
C LEU A 31 -4.55 20.36 4.80
N ASN A 32 -5.50 19.60 5.35
CA ASN A 32 -6.47 20.10 6.31
C ASN A 32 -5.79 20.56 7.62
N GLU A 33 -4.89 19.75 8.18
CA GLU A 33 -4.08 20.11 9.35
C GLU A 33 -3.20 21.34 9.10
N ALA A 34 -2.72 21.52 7.87
CA ALA A 34 -1.98 22.71 7.45
C ALA A 34 -2.87 23.96 7.21
N GLY A 35 -4.18 23.86 7.45
CA GLY A 35 -5.16 24.93 7.26
C GLY A 35 -5.58 25.17 5.81
N ILE A 36 -5.18 24.29 4.88
CA ILE A 36 -5.56 24.33 3.47
C ILE A 36 -6.82 23.48 3.30
N ASN A 37 -7.96 24.05 3.66
CA ASN A 37 -9.24 23.33 3.71
C ASN A 37 -9.87 23.07 2.33
N GLY A 38 -9.41 23.75 1.27
CA GLY A 38 -9.98 23.62 -0.08
C GLY A 38 -9.98 22.18 -0.63
N PRO A 39 -8.83 21.50 -0.69
CA PRO A 39 -8.73 20.10 -1.12
C PRO A 39 -9.54 19.12 -0.25
N TYR A 40 -9.61 19.37 1.06
CA TYR A 40 -10.42 18.59 1.98
C TYR A 40 -11.92 18.74 1.71
N ASN A 41 -12.41 19.98 1.66
CA ASN A 41 -13.82 20.28 1.44
C ASN A 41 -14.35 19.78 0.07
N VAL A 42 -13.51 19.78 -0.96
CA VAL A 42 -13.87 19.28 -2.30
C VAL A 42 -13.88 17.76 -2.35
N SER A 43 -12.99 17.10 -1.62
CA SER A 43 -12.90 15.64 -1.61
C SER A 43 -13.87 15.00 -0.62
N GLN A 44 -14.25 15.68 0.46
CA GLN A 44 -15.20 15.22 1.46
C GLN A 44 -16.51 14.65 0.88
N PRO A 45 -17.25 15.33 -0.02
CA PRO A 45 -18.48 14.76 -0.58
C PRO A 45 -18.22 13.50 -1.44
N VAL A 46 -17.06 13.41 -2.09
CA VAL A 46 -16.65 12.21 -2.85
C VAL A 46 -16.32 11.06 -1.89
N LEU A 47 -15.55 11.34 -0.85
CA LEU A 47 -15.20 10.41 0.21
C LEU A 47 -16.47 9.87 0.91
N GLU A 48 -17.40 10.75 1.27
CA GLU A 48 -18.70 10.40 1.87
C GLU A 48 -19.58 9.56 0.94
N SER A 49 -19.59 9.87 -0.37
CA SER A 49 -20.30 9.07 -1.37
C SER A 49 -19.74 7.65 -1.53
N LEU A 50 -18.44 7.49 -1.28
CA LEU A 50 -17.73 6.21 -1.27
C LEU A 50 -17.81 5.51 0.10
N GLY A 51 -18.58 6.06 1.03
CA GLY A 51 -18.86 5.48 2.34
C GLY A 51 -17.94 5.98 3.46
N ILE A 52 -17.05 6.94 3.21
CA ILE A 52 -16.19 7.54 4.24
C ILE A 52 -16.97 8.67 4.89
N ARG A 53 -17.83 8.32 5.85
CA ARG A 53 -18.44 9.30 6.74
C ARG A 53 -17.52 9.50 7.94
N GLU A 54 -17.74 10.57 8.72
CA GLU A 54 -17.13 10.74 10.05
C GLU A 54 -17.29 9.49 10.94
N GLN A 55 -18.28 8.64 10.64
CA GLN A 55 -18.40 7.29 11.17
C GLN A 55 -17.78 6.27 10.21
N PHE A 56 -16.85 5.48 10.74
CA PHE A 56 -16.06 4.47 10.02
C PHE A 56 -16.91 3.63 9.03
N GLY A 57 -16.88 3.96 7.74
CA GLY A 57 -17.42 3.11 6.68
C GLY A 57 -16.55 1.88 6.47
N TRP A 58 -17.12 0.70 6.70
CA TRP A 58 -16.37 -0.57 6.76
C TRP A 58 -15.53 -0.85 5.50
N ASN A 59 -16.07 -0.64 4.28
CA ASN A 59 -15.38 -1.11 3.06
C ASN A 59 -14.18 -0.24 2.66
N PHE A 60 -14.30 1.09 2.72
CA PHE A 60 -13.22 1.99 2.30
C PHE A 60 -12.15 2.11 3.39
N ASN A 61 -12.52 1.99 4.67
CA ASN A 61 -11.55 1.96 5.76
C ASN A 61 -10.70 0.69 5.75
N LEU A 62 -11.30 -0.46 5.41
CA LEU A 62 -10.55 -1.68 5.16
C LEU A 62 -9.58 -1.50 3.99
N LEU A 63 -9.95 -0.77 2.95
CA LEU A 63 -9.05 -0.49 1.83
C LEU A 63 -7.90 0.45 2.23
N ILE A 64 -8.16 1.50 3.03
CA ILE A 64 -7.11 2.41 3.53
C ILE A 64 -6.15 1.66 4.44
N LEU A 65 -6.66 0.77 5.31
CA LEU A 65 -5.87 0.03 6.28
C LEU A 65 -5.10 -1.15 5.64
N PHE A 66 -5.79 -1.99 4.88
CA PHE A 66 -5.22 -3.21 4.29
C PHE A 66 -4.65 -3.00 2.88
N GLY A 67 -5.02 -1.92 2.18
CA GLY A 67 -4.52 -1.62 0.84
C GLY A 67 -2.99 -1.54 0.78
N PRO A 68 -2.33 -0.74 1.64
CA PRO A 68 -0.87 -0.71 1.75
C PRO A 68 -0.27 -2.07 2.12
N VAL A 69 -0.92 -2.85 2.99
CA VAL A 69 -0.45 -4.20 3.36
C VAL A 69 -0.46 -5.14 2.15
N ILE A 70 -1.57 -5.18 1.41
CA ILE A 70 -1.72 -6.03 0.22
C ILE A 70 -0.76 -5.56 -0.89
N ALA A 71 -0.62 -4.26 -1.09
CA ALA A 71 0.31 -3.70 -2.07
C ALA A 71 1.78 -4.02 -1.73
N LEU A 72 2.14 -4.00 -0.44
CA LEU A 72 3.46 -4.42 0.03
C LEU A 72 3.70 -5.90 -0.23
N LEU A 73 2.72 -6.77 0.03
CA LEU A 73 2.82 -8.21 -0.25
C LEU A 73 2.96 -8.48 -1.75
N LEU A 74 2.11 -7.87 -2.57
CA LEU A 74 2.14 -8.02 -4.03
C LEU A 74 3.45 -7.51 -4.64
N SER A 75 3.97 -6.40 -4.14
CA SER A 75 5.24 -5.82 -4.60
C SER A 75 6.44 -6.60 -4.07
N GLY A 76 6.37 -7.06 -2.83
CA GLY A 76 7.39 -7.88 -2.18
C GLY A 76 7.58 -9.22 -2.88
N LEU A 77 6.50 -9.94 -3.20
CA LEU A 77 6.54 -11.20 -3.96
C LEU A 77 7.13 -11.05 -5.36
N GLN A 78 7.08 -9.84 -5.94
CA GLN A 78 7.68 -9.59 -7.25
C GLN A 78 9.19 -9.34 -7.20
N VAL A 79 9.71 -8.94 -6.05
CA VAL A 79 11.11 -8.53 -5.81
C VAL A 79 11.88 -9.63 -5.08
N LEU A 80 11.25 -10.31 -4.14
CA LEU A 80 11.82 -11.38 -3.35
C LEU A 80 11.65 -12.73 -4.06
N HIS A 81 12.77 -13.40 -4.33
CA HIS A 81 12.79 -14.80 -4.70
C HIS A 81 13.40 -15.59 -3.56
N ILE A 82 12.59 -16.43 -2.93
CA ILE A 82 13.01 -17.27 -1.81
C ILE A 82 13.12 -18.69 -2.35
N GLU A 83 14.33 -19.22 -2.38
CA GLU A 83 14.62 -20.61 -2.70
C GLU A 83 15.02 -21.31 -1.41
N TRP A 84 14.30 -22.39 -1.08
CA TRP A 84 14.62 -23.24 0.04
C TRP A 84 14.94 -24.63 -0.49
N ASN A 85 16.20 -25.05 -0.32
CA ASN A 85 16.62 -26.42 -0.56
C ASN A 85 16.86 -27.13 0.78
N PHE A 86 16.07 -28.18 1.01
CA PHE A 86 16.22 -29.05 2.17
C PHE A 86 16.82 -30.39 1.70
N SER A 87 18.09 -30.64 2.05
CA SER A 87 18.75 -31.93 1.89
C SER A 87 18.97 -32.57 3.27
N LYS A 88 19.08 -33.90 3.32
CA LYS A 88 19.37 -34.64 4.56
C LYS A 88 20.66 -34.17 5.27
N GLU A 89 21.58 -33.57 4.53
CA GLU A 89 22.89 -33.14 5.04
C GLU A 89 23.06 -31.61 5.09
N GLN A 90 22.20 -30.83 4.41
CA GLN A 90 22.34 -29.38 4.33
C GLN A 90 21.00 -28.67 4.22
N PHE A 91 20.86 -27.61 5.02
CA PHE A 91 19.81 -26.62 4.90
C PHE A 91 20.38 -25.41 4.16
N GLN A 92 19.88 -25.13 2.95
CA GLN A 92 20.25 -23.94 2.19
C GLN A 92 19.03 -23.06 1.97
N PHE A 93 19.14 -21.80 2.42
CA PHE A 93 18.13 -20.78 2.27
C PHE A 93 18.71 -19.61 1.48
N ASN A 94 18.27 -19.46 0.23
CA ASN A 94 18.74 -18.42 -0.67
C ASN A 94 17.64 -17.36 -0.84
N ILE A 95 17.93 -16.14 -0.41
CA ILE A 95 17.08 -14.98 -0.71
C ILE A 95 17.75 -14.20 -1.85
N THR A 96 17.08 -14.11 -3.00
CA THR A 96 17.53 -13.28 -4.11
C THR A 96 16.59 -12.10 -4.30
N ILE A 97 17.13 -10.88 -4.20
CA ILE A 97 16.40 -9.63 -4.47
C ILE A 97 16.57 -9.27 -5.95
N ARG A 98 15.47 -9.34 -6.71
CA ARG A 98 15.46 -8.91 -8.11
C ARG A 98 15.32 -7.40 -8.18
N ARG A 99 16.29 -6.72 -8.78
CA ARG A 99 16.30 -5.26 -8.91
C ARG A 99 15.21 -4.77 -9.87
N LYS A 100 14.01 -4.53 -9.32
CA LYS A 100 12.88 -3.94 -10.05
C LYS A 100 12.46 -2.64 -9.37
N TRP A 101 12.80 -1.52 -9.99
CA TRP A 101 12.61 -0.20 -9.41
C TRP A 101 11.14 0.14 -9.11
N PHE A 102 10.21 -0.23 -10.00
CA PHE A 102 8.79 0.13 -9.83
C PHE A 102 8.09 -0.62 -8.68
N PRO A 103 8.18 -1.97 -8.56
CA PRO A 103 7.70 -2.68 -7.37
C PRO A 103 8.43 -2.25 -6.08
N LEU A 104 9.73 -1.95 -6.14
CA LEU A 104 10.46 -1.43 -4.97
C LEU A 104 9.90 -0.07 -4.52
N PHE A 105 9.56 0.81 -5.47
CA PHE A 105 8.92 2.09 -5.18
C PHE A 105 7.55 1.91 -4.52
N ILE A 106 6.69 1.02 -5.05
CA ILE A 106 5.37 0.73 -4.45
C ILE A 106 5.54 0.13 -3.05
N ALA A 107 6.49 -0.77 -2.84
CA ALA A 107 6.79 -1.35 -1.54
C ALA A 107 7.24 -0.27 -0.54
N PHE A 108 8.14 0.63 -0.96
CA PHE A 108 8.58 1.76 -0.15
C PHE A 108 7.41 2.67 0.24
N LEU A 109 6.56 3.04 -0.73
CA LEU A 109 5.40 3.90 -0.49
C LEU A 109 4.40 3.22 0.46
N SER A 110 4.21 1.90 0.33
CA SER A 110 3.36 1.11 1.23
C SER A 110 3.89 1.09 2.66
N VAL A 111 5.21 0.90 2.85
CA VAL A 111 5.85 0.96 4.18
C VAL A 111 5.69 2.36 4.79
N LEU A 112 5.90 3.41 4.00
CA LEU A 112 5.74 4.78 4.45
C LEU A 112 4.30 5.04 4.93
N MET A 113 3.29 4.62 4.17
CA MET A 113 1.87 4.75 4.55
C MET A 113 1.55 3.97 5.83
N LEU A 114 2.06 2.75 5.98
CA LEU A 114 1.88 1.95 7.20
C LEU A 114 2.52 2.60 8.42
N THR A 115 3.71 3.18 8.26
CA THR A 115 4.39 3.92 9.34
C THR A 115 3.56 5.11 9.79
N VAL A 116 3.01 5.89 8.85
CA VAL A 116 2.16 7.03 9.20
C VAL A 116 0.87 6.57 9.89
N LEU A 117 0.21 5.53 9.37
CA LEU A 117 -0.95 4.89 10.01
C LEU A 117 -0.63 4.44 11.45
N PHE A 118 0.52 3.83 11.66
CA PHE A 118 0.95 3.35 12.98
C PHE A 118 1.22 4.50 13.94
N ILE A 119 1.91 5.56 13.50
CA ILE A 119 2.17 6.75 14.31
C ILE A 119 0.85 7.44 14.68
N TYR A 120 -0.07 7.57 13.72
CA TYR A 120 -1.39 8.14 13.95
C TYR A 120 -2.17 7.34 15.00
N LEU A 121 -2.27 6.01 14.83
CA LEU A 121 -2.95 5.13 15.79
C LEU A 121 -2.26 5.13 17.17
N ALA A 122 -0.93 5.16 17.22
CA ALA A 122 -0.20 5.23 18.49
C ALA A 122 -0.40 6.59 19.19
N GLY A 123 -0.48 7.67 18.43
CA GLY A 123 -0.74 9.02 18.96
C GLY A 123 -2.17 9.22 19.45
N GLU A 124 -3.17 8.59 18.83
CA GLU A 124 -4.56 8.62 19.32
C GLU A 124 -4.79 7.77 20.58
N ASN A 125 -3.95 6.76 20.83
CA ASN A 125 -4.09 5.82 21.95
C ASN A 125 -3.11 6.08 23.13
N LEU A 126 -2.42 7.22 23.14
CA LEU A 126 -1.55 7.71 24.23
C LEU A 126 -2.24 8.86 25.00
#